data_AF-L5L600-F1
#
_entry.id   AF-L5L600-F1
#
_cell.length_a   1.000
_cell.length_b   1.000
_cell.length_c   1.000
_cell.angle_alpha   90.00
_cell.angle_beta   90.00
_cell.angle_gamma   90.00
#
_symmetry.space_group_name_H-M   'P 1'
#
loop_
_entity.id
_entity.type
_entity.pdbx_description
1 polymer ?
#
loop_
_entity_poly.entity_id
_entity_poly.type
_entity_poly.pdbx_seq_one_letter_code
_entity_poly.pdbx_strand_id
1 'polypeptide(L)'
;MIIHNLRPRWENGWQAKRHEAAVVANRQAFTEISHRILCSYDTDIDELFAEIDHCLAINRSILQQLEDKCGHKLTDEDWQRIRAQAQHREARECPICLTPLSMGSDGPGEPPGPGGGQPCRETVLLSCSHTFHHACLLALEAFSWGDSSPFHACPLCRSCYQKRVLES
;
A
#
# COMPACT_ATOMS: atom_id res chain seq x y z
N MET A 1 54.36 -41.67 76.10
CA MET A 1 54.66 -40.84 74.90
C MET A 1 53.70 -41.26 73.80
N ILE A 2 52.82 -40.37 73.34
CA ILE A 2 52.42 -40.10 71.95
C ILE A 2 51.25 -39.10 72.00
N ILE A 3 51.33 -38.12 71.12
CA ILE A 3 50.76 -36.77 71.18
C ILE A 3 49.27 -36.80 70.85
N HIS A 4 48.42 -36.20 71.70
CA HIS A 4 47.04 -35.87 71.34
C HIS A 4 47.07 -34.90 70.16
N ASN A 5 46.60 -35.38 69.01
CA ASN A 5 46.51 -34.65 67.75
C ASN A 5 45.39 -33.61 67.85
N LEU A 6 45.62 -32.52 68.58
CA LEU A 6 44.76 -31.34 68.58
C LEU A 6 44.98 -30.64 67.24
N ARG A 7 44.07 -30.90 66.29
CA ARG A 7 44.04 -30.17 65.01
C ARG A 7 44.03 -28.68 65.33
N PRO A 8 45.04 -27.91 64.90
CA PRO A 8 45.17 -26.55 65.35
C PRO A 8 44.05 -25.67 64.75
N ARG A 9 43.49 -24.79 65.58
CA ARG A 9 42.31 -23.95 65.29
C ARG A 9 42.39 -23.17 63.96
N TRP A 10 43.60 -22.95 63.43
CA TRP A 10 43.81 -22.31 62.14
C TRP A 10 43.45 -23.20 60.93
N GLU A 11 43.57 -24.52 61.00
CA GLU A 11 43.22 -25.42 59.89
C GLU A 11 41.72 -25.39 59.57
N ASN A 12 40.87 -25.28 60.59
CA ASN A 12 39.42 -25.20 60.43
C ASN A 12 39.00 -23.85 59.77
N GLY A 13 39.71 -22.76 60.09
CA GLY A 13 39.50 -21.46 59.46
C GLY A 13 39.96 -21.42 58.00
N TRP A 14 41.08 -22.08 57.67
CA TRP A 14 41.55 -22.25 56.29
C TRP A 14 40.59 -23.10 55.45
N GLN A 15 40.03 -24.17 56.03
CA GLN A 15 39.04 -25.02 55.36
C GLN A 15 37.72 -24.28 55.12
N ALA A 16 37.22 -23.50 56.09
CA ALA A 16 36.01 -22.70 55.92
C ALA A 16 36.17 -21.64 54.83
N LYS A 17 37.28 -20.90 54.82
CA LYS A 17 37.58 -19.90 53.78
C LYS A 17 37.70 -20.51 52.38
N ARG A 18 38.29 -21.70 52.29
CA ARG A 18 38.43 -22.44 51.03
C ARG A 18 37.08 -22.94 50.52
N HIS A 19 36.19 -23.39 51.41
CA HIS A 19 34.82 -23.77 51.05
C HIS A 19 34.01 -22.57 50.57
N GLU A 20 34.10 -21.43 51.28
CA GLU A 20 33.44 -20.18 50.88
C GLU A 20 33.94 -19.66 49.53
N ALA A 21 35.26 -19.67 49.31
CA ALA A 21 35.85 -19.33 48.01
C ALA A 21 35.38 -20.27 46.89
N ALA A 22 35.26 -21.57 47.15
CA ALA A 22 34.75 -22.54 46.18
C ALA A 22 33.27 -22.30 45.84
N VAL A 23 32.44 -21.95 46.83
CA VAL A 23 31.03 -21.61 46.63
C VAL A 23 30.88 -20.35 45.78
N VAL A 24 31.68 -19.30 46.06
CA VAL A 24 31.69 -18.07 45.27
C VAL A 24 32.16 -18.33 43.84
N ALA A 25 33.23 -19.10 43.66
CA ALA A 25 33.74 -19.46 42.33
C ALA A 25 32.72 -20.28 41.53
N ASN A 26 32.02 -21.22 42.17
CA ASN A 26 30.99 -22.01 41.51
C ASN A 26 29.76 -21.16 41.14
N ARG A 27 29.35 -20.23 42.01
CA ARG A 27 28.30 -19.25 41.71
C ARG A 27 28.67 -18.38 40.50
N GLN A 28 29.92 -17.91 40.43
CA GLN A 28 30.42 -17.13 39.30
C GLN A 28 30.43 -17.96 38.01
N ALA A 29 30.94 -19.19 38.05
CA ALA A 29 30.94 -20.09 36.91
C ALA A 29 29.53 -20.42 36.39
N PHE A 30 28.58 -20.65 37.30
CA PHE A 30 27.18 -20.90 36.93
C PHE A 30 26.53 -19.67 36.29
N THR A 31 26.80 -18.48 36.83
CA THR A 31 26.29 -17.21 36.28
C THR A 31 26.85 -16.97 34.88
N GLU A 32 28.14 -17.21 34.67
CA GLU A 32 28.80 -17.11 33.36
C GLU A 32 28.21 -18.08 32.33
N ILE A 33 28.03 -19.35 32.70
CA ILE A 33 27.43 -20.35 31.82
C ILE A 33 25.99 -19.97 31.47
N SER A 34 25.20 -19.54 32.46
CA SER A 34 23.81 -19.12 32.24
C SER A 34 23.73 -17.92 31.29
N HIS A 35 24.61 -16.93 31.48
CA HIS A 35 24.68 -15.75 30.60
C HIS A 35 25.07 -16.15 29.17
N ARG A 36 26.07 -17.01 28.99
CA ARG A 36 26.46 -17.52 27.66
C ARG A 36 25.34 -18.28 26.96
N ILE A 37 24.56 -19.07 27.70
CA ILE A 37 23.39 -19.77 27.15
C ILE A 37 22.34 -18.74 26.71
N LEU A 38 21.99 -17.76 27.56
CA LEU A 38 21.01 -16.73 27.23
C LEU A 38 21.43 -15.88 26.02
N CYS A 39 22.70 -15.47 25.94
CA CYS A 39 23.24 -14.72 24.80
C CYS A 39 23.36 -15.55 23.52
N SER A 40 23.43 -16.89 23.61
CA SER A 40 23.41 -17.75 22.41
C SER A 40 22.04 -17.84 21.74
N TYR A 41 20.98 -17.43 22.44
CA TYR A 41 19.61 -17.35 21.94
C TYR A 41 19.22 -15.92 21.54
N ASP A 42 20.17 -15.00 21.40
CA ASP A 42 19.93 -13.65 20.93
C ASP A 42 19.50 -13.68 19.46
N THR A 43 18.23 -13.99 19.22
CA THR A 43 17.55 -13.69 17.99
C THR A 43 17.18 -12.22 18.08
N ASP A 44 17.85 -11.37 17.32
CA ASP A 44 17.60 -9.94 17.29
C ASP A 44 16.21 -9.67 16.67
N ILE A 45 15.18 -9.82 17.50
CA ILE A 45 13.78 -9.60 17.13
C ILE A 45 13.56 -8.12 16.80
N ASP A 46 14.33 -7.23 17.41
CA ASP A 46 14.29 -5.80 17.15
C ASP A 46 14.83 -5.48 15.75
N GLU A 47 15.92 -6.15 15.31
CA GLU A 47 16.42 -6.08 13.93
C GLU A 47 15.37 -6.58 12.93
N LEU A 48 14.71 -7.71 13.22
CA LEU A 48 13.63 -8.23 12.37
C LEU A 48 12.45 -7.24 12.27
N PHE A 49 12.00 -6.66 13.38
CA PHE A 49 10.93 -5.66 13.35
C PHE A 49 11.35 -4.39 12.61
N ALA A 50 12.60 -3.95 12.76
CA ALA A 50 13.14 -2.83 12.02
C ALA A 50 13.16 -3.12 10.50
N GLU A 51 13.49 -4.35 10.09
CA GLU A 51 13.44 -4.77 8.68
C GLU A 51 11.99 -4.77 8.15
N ILE A 52 11.04 -5.31 8.91
CA ILE A 52 9.61 -5.29 8.55
C ILE A 52 9.11 -3.86 8.39
N ASP A 53 9.39 -2.99 9.37
CA ASP A 53 8.99 -1.59 9.32
C ASP A 53 9.64 -0.85 8.14
N HIS A 54 10.90 -1.16 7.83
CA HIS A 54 11.59 -0.62 6.67
C HIS A 54 10.91 -1.03 5.36
N CYS A 55 10.59 -2.32 5.20
CA CYS A 55 9.86 -2.82 4.04
C CYS A 55 8.47 -2.19 3.92
N LEU A 56 7.75 -2.07 5.03
CA LEU A 56 6.44 -1.43 5.05
C LEU A 56 6.52 0.06 4.71
N ALA A 57 7.52 0.79 5.20
CA ALA A 57 7.74 2.19 4.89
C ALA A 57 7.99 2.41 3.39
N ILE A 58 8.81 1.55 2.76
CA ILE A 58 9.04 1.59 1.31
C ILE A 58 7.73 1.34 0.55
N ASN A 59 7.00 0.28 0.90
CA ASN A 59 5.73 -0.05 0.23
C ASN A 59 4.70 1.07 0.37
N ARG A 60 4.56 1.66 1.57
CA ARG A 60 3.69 2.80 1.81
C ARG A 60 4.09 4.01 0.97
N SER A 61 5.40 4.30 0.86
CA SER A 61 5.89 5.38 0.00
C SER A 61 5.55 5.17 -1.47
N ILE A 62 5.70 3.95 -1.99
CA ILE A 62 5.33 3.62 -3.38
C ILE A 62 3.83 3.82 -3.60
N LEU A 63 2.99 3.35 -2.67
CA LEU A 63 1.55 3.54 -2.74
C LEU A 63 1.20 5.03 -2.71
N GLN A 64 1.77 5.81 -1.78
CA GLN A 64 1.55 7.25 -1.69
C GLN A 64 1.92 7.99 -2.99
N GLN A 65 3.03 7.60 -3.63
CA GLN A 65 3.43 8.18 -4.92
C GLN A 65 2.44 7.87 -6.05
N LEU A 66 1.78 6.70 -6.01
CA LEU A 66 0.71 6.37 -6.95
C LEU A 66 -0.55 7.17 -6.66
N GLU A 67 -0.88 7.41 -5.39
CA GLU A 67 -1.98 8.26 -4.97
C GLU A 67 -1.79 9.72 -5.44
N ASP A 68 -0.60 10.29 -5.22
CA ASP A 68 -0.27 11.67 -5.59
C ASP A 68 -0.36 11.90 -7.10
N LYS A 69 0.05 10.92 -7.91
CA LYS A 69 -0.08 10.97 -9.38
C LYS A 69 -1.53 11.09 -9.84
N CYS A 70 -2.48 10.60 -9.06
CA CYS A 70 -3.91 10.65 -9.38
C CYS A 70 -4.58 11.92 -8.82
N GLY A 71 -4.04 12.47 -7.72
CA GLY A 71 -4.60 13.59 -6.97
C GLY A 71 -4.31 14.99 -7.55
N HIS A 72 -3.30 15.15 -8.41
CA HIS A 72 -3.01 16.47 -9.00
C HIS A 72 -4.13 16.91 -9.96
N LYS A 73 -4.90 17.92 -9.58
CA LYS A 73 -6.02 18.44 -10.38
C LYS A 73 -5.53 18.94 -11.74
N LEU A 74 -6.09 18.38 -12.81
CA LEU A 74 -5.77 18.77 -14.20
C LEU A 74 -6.29 20.18 -14.53
N THR A 75 -5.49 20.97 -15.24
CA THR A 75 -5.89 22.32 -15.69
C THR A 75 -6.77 22.27 -16.93
N ASP A 76 -7.39 23.39 -17.30
CA ASP A 76 -8.22 23.44 -18.51
C ASP A 76 -7.41 23.19 -19.79
N GLU A 77 -6.15 23.63 -19.84
CA GLU A 77 -5.23 23.34 -20.94
C GLU A 77 -4.90 21.84 -21.03
N ASP A 78 -4.74 21.16 -19.89
CA ASP A 78 -4.57 19.71 -19.87
C ASP A 78 -5.78 19.00 -20.47
N TRP A 79 -6.98 19.40 -20.06
CA TRP A 79 -8.23 18.83 -20.57
C TRP A 79 -8.45 19.11 -22.06
N GLN A 80 -7.99 20.24 -22.58
CA GLN A 80 -7.99 20.51 -24.02
C GLN A 80 -7.07 19.54 -24.77
N ARG A 81 -5.85 19.30 -24.25
CA ARG A 81 -4.92 18.30 -24.84
C ARG A 81 -5.50 16.89 -24.79
N ILE A 82 -6.10 16.50 -23.67
CA ILE A 82 -6.75 15.19 -23.50
C ILE A 82 -7.92 15.04 -24.48
N ARG A 83 -8.73 16.10 -24.68
CA ARG A 83 -9.84 16.09 -25.65
C ARG A 83 -9.34 15.91 -27.08
N ALA A 84 -8.29 16.62 -27.48
CA ALA A 84 -7.67 16.46 -28.79
C ALA A 84 -7.15 15.02 -28.99
N GLN A 85 -6.55 14.42 -27.96
CA GLN A 85 -6.09 13.04 -27.99
C GLN A 85 -7.26 12.04 -28.11
N ALA A 86 -8.38 12.28 -27.42
CA ALA A 86 -9.56 11.43 -27.50
C ALA A 86 -10.21 11.45 -28.90
N GLN A 87 -10.23 12.61 -29.57
CA GLN A 87 -10.72 12.73 -30.95
C GLN A 87 -9.91 11.86 -31.92
N HIS A 88 -8.59 11.80 -31.77
CA HIS A 88 -7.72 10.95 -32.60
C HIS A 88 -7.95 9.44 -32.36
N ARG A 89 -8.48 9.04 -31.19
CA ARG A 89 -8.79 7.63 -30.90
C ARG A 89 -10.07 7.15 -31.61
N GLU A 90 -10.85 8.05 -32.21
CA GLU A 90 -12.07 7.76 -32.96
C GLU A 90 -13.07 6.85 -32.22
N ALA A 91 -13.16 6.97 -30.89
CA ALA A 91 -14.13 6.21 -30.10
C ALA A 91 -15.55 6.77 -30.35
N ARG A 92 -16.32 6.07 -31.19
CA ARG A 92 -17.71 6.47 -31.55
C ARG A 92 -18.77 5.84 -30.67
N GLU A 93 -18.41 4.83 -29.90
CA GLU A 93 -19.33 4.04 -29.06
C GLU A 93 -18.81 3.95 -27.63
N CYS A 94 -19.72 3.86 -26.67
CA CYS A 94 -19.38 3.67 -25.28
C CYS A 94 -18.92 2.22 -25.06
N PRO A 95 -17.69 1.98 -24.58
CA PRO A 95 -17.19 0.62 -24.40
C PRO A 95 -17.91 -0.19 -23.30
N ILE A 96 -18.72 0.45 -22.45
CA ILE A 96 -19.45 -0.21 -21.36
C ILE A 96 -20.76 -0.78 -21.87
N CYS A 97 -21.54 -0.01 -22.65
CA CYS A 97 -22.87 -0.42 -23.12
C CYS A 97 -22.94 -0.68 -24.63
N LEU A 98 -21.85 -0.44 -25.36
CA LEU A 98 -21.74 -0.65 -26.80
C LEU A 98 -22.75 0.16 -27.63
N THR A 99 -23.11 1.36 -27.16
CA THR A 99 -24.01 2.28 -27.89
C THR A 99 -23.30 3.59 -28.25
N PRO A 100 -23.75 4.33 -29.28
CA PRO A 100 -23.07 5.54 -29.74
C PRO A 100 -22.86 6.61 -28.65
N LEU A 101 -21.71 7.28 -28.69
CA LEU A 101 -21.42 8.48 -27.90
C LEU A 101 -21.88 9.71 -28.70
N SER A 102 -22.68 10.57 -28.08
CA SER A 102 -23.09 11.84 -28.69
C SER A 102 -21.93 12.83 -28.64
N MET A 103 -20.93 12.62 -29.49
CA MET A 103 -19.80 13.52 -29.63
C MET A 103 -20.14 14.59 -30.66
N GLY A 104 -20.87 15.63 -30.22
CA GLY A 104 -21.12 16.91 -30.91
C GLY A 104 -20.93 16.91 -32.43
N SER A 105 -21.72 16.12 -33.18
CA SER A 105 -21.75 16.22 -34.63
C SER A 105 -22.78 17.28 -35.00
N ASP A 106 -22.33 18.53 -35.12
CA ASP A 106 -22.99 19.55 -35.93
C ASP A 106 -22.90 19.15 -37.43
N GLY A 107 -23.64 18.10 -37.80
CA GLY A 107 -23.91 17.77 -39.18
C GLY A 107 -25.35 18.17 -39.51
N PRO A 108 -25.62 18.91 -40.59
CA PRO A 108 -26.98 19.10 -41.08
C PRO A 108 -27.43 17.78 -41.72
N GLY A 109 -27.90 16.84 -40.91
CA GLY A 109 -28.25 15.49 -41.33
C GLY A 109 -29.62 15.10 -40.84
N GLU A 110 -30.61 15.33 -41.70
CA GLU A 110 -31.98 14.80 -41.67
C GLU A 110 -32.91 15.27 -40.53
N PRO A 111 -34.18 15.61 -40.83
CA PRO A 111 -35.17 15.87 -39.80
C PRO A 111 -35.39 14.61 -38.95
N PRO A 112 -35.58 14.73 -37.62
CA PRO A 112 -35.95 13.59 -36.80
C PRO A 112 -37.27 13.03 -37.33
N GLY A 113 -37.26 11.77 -37.78
CA GLY A 113 -38.49 11.03 -38.03
C GLY A 113 -39.36 11.03 -36.76
N PRO A 114 -40.70 10.99 -36.87
CA PRO A 114 -41.65 11.19 -35.77
C PRO A 114 -41.70 10.05 -34.72
N GLY A 115 -40.59 9.34 -34.48
CA GLY A 115 -40.52 8.29 -33.48
C GLY A 115 -39.09 7.91 -33.14
N GLY A 116 -38.61 8.42 -32.00
CA GLY A 116 -37.40 7.89 -31.36
C GLY A 116 -36.16 8.79 -31.41
N GLY A 117 -36.26 10.03 -30.92
CA GLY A 117 -35.07 10.76 -30.49
C GLY A 117 -34.41 9.96 -29.36
N GLN A 118 -33.23 9.39 -29.61
CA GLN A 118 -32.46 8.81 -28.52
C GLN A 118 -32.17 9.92 -27.50
N PRO A 119 -32.39 9.68 -26.20
CA PRO A 119 -32.00 10.65 -25.19
C PRO A 119 -30.51 10.92 -25.33
N CYS A 120 -30.15 12.19 -25.52
CA CYS A 120 -28.75 12.61 -25.49
C CYS A 120 -28.19 12.21 -24.13
N ARG A 121 -27.28 11.25 -24.13
CA ARG A 121 -26.61 10.78 -22.91
C ARG A 121 -25.35 11.60 -22.74
N GLU A 122 -25.25 12.29 -21.60
CA GLU A 122 -24.04 12.99 -21.22
C GLU A 122 -22.83 12.08 -21.37
N THR A 123 -21.78 12.63 -21.98
CA THR A 123 -20.56 11.90 -22.25
C THR A 123 -19.49 12.37 -21.28
N VAL A 124 -18.67 11.46 -20.78
CA VAL A 124 -17.58 11.77 -19.84
C VAL A 124 -16.25 11.39 -20.46
N LEU A 125 -15.29 12.32 -20.35
CA LEU A 125 -13.91 12.15 -20.78
C LEU A 125 -13.02 11.89 -19.56
N LEU A 126 -12.19 10.86 -19.64
CA LEU A 126 -11.21 10.51 -18.61
C LEU A 126 -9.84 11.11 -18.93
N SER A 127 -9.01 11.32 -17.91
CA SER A 127 -7.64 11.82 -18.06
C SER A 127 -6.74 10.91 -18.91
N CYS A 128 -7.08 9.62 -19.00
CA CYS A 128 -6.44 8.67 -19.90
C CYS A 128 -6.93 8.77 -21.37
N SER A 129 -7.68 9.82 -21.72
CA SER A 129 -8.28 10.04 -23.06
C SER A 129 -9.29 8.99 -23.52
N HIS A 130 -9.95 8.31 -22.58
CA HIS A 130 -11.05 7.38 -22.88
C HIS A 130 -12.40 8.03 -22.57
N THR A 131 -13.42 7.65 -23.32
CA THR A 131 -14.73 8.31 -23.30
C THR A 131 -15.84 7.30 -23.07
N PHE A 132 -16.82 7.65 -22.22
CA PHE A 132 -17.96 6.79 -21.85
C PHE A 132 -19.23 7.62 -21.72
N HIS A 133 -20.42 7.00 -21.67
CA HIS A 133 -21.58 7.71 -21.11
C HIS A 133 -21.37 7.93 -19.62
N HIS A 134 -21.76 9.11 -19.13
CA HIS A 134 -21.64 9.48 -17.73
C HIS A 134 -22.33 8.47 -16.81
N ALA A 135 -23.58 8.10 -17.14
CA ALA A 135 -24.35 7.12 -16.39
C ALA A 135 -23.71 5.72 -16.38
N CYS A 136 -23.12 5.29 -17.51
CA CYS A 136 -22.46 4.00 -17.60
C CYS A 136 -21.20 3.94 -16.73
N LEU A 137 -20.41 5.02 -16.72
CA LEU A 137 -19.24 5.09 -15.86
C LEU A 137 -19.62 5.10 -14.37
N LEU A 138 -20.62 5.91 -13.99
CA LEU A 138 -21.10 5.97 -12.60
C LEU A 138 -21.58 4.61 -12.08
N ALA A 139 -22.37 3.89 -12.90
CA ALA A 139 -22.85 2.56 -12.53
C ALA A 139 -21.69 1.58 -12.30
N LEU A 140 -20.64 1.66 -13.12
CA LEU A 140 -19.47 0.81 -13.00
C LEU A 140 -18.60 1.17 -11.78
N GLU A 141 -18.41 2.46 -11.50
CA GLU A 141 -17.71 2.94 -10.30
C GLU A 141 -18.40 2.43 -9.03
N ALA A 142 -19.73 2.56 -8.95
CA ALA A 142 -20.53 2.09 -7.82
C ALA A 142 -20.40 0.56 -7.61
N PHE A 143 -20.34 -0.21 -8.69
CA PHE A 143 -20.19 -1.66 -8.61
C PHE A 143 -18.77 -2.10 -8.21
N SER A 144 -17.73 -1.39 -8.67
CA SER A 144 -16.36 -1.93 -8.64
C SER A 144 -15.64 -1.73 -7.31
N TRP A 145 -15.94 -0.66 -6.55
CA TRP A 145 -15.17 -0.30 -5.34
C TRP A 145 -16.01 0.32 -4.21
N GLY A 146 -17.31 0.54 -4.41
CA GLY A 146 -18.16 1.30 -3.48
C GLY A 146 -17.75 2.79 -3.36
N ASP A 147 -18.56 3.58 -2.65
CA ASP A 147 -18.38 5.04 -2.52
C ASP A 147 -17.10 5.48 -1.76
N SER A 148 -16.35 4.53 -1.19
CA SER A 148 -15.24 4.81 -0.27
C SER A 148 -13.84 4.80 -0.93
N SER A 149 -13.72 4.40 -2.20
CA SER A 149 -12.42 4.42 -2.89
C SER A 149 -12.16 5.79 -3.52
N PRO A 150 -11.09 6.51 -3.12
CA PRO A 150 -10.69 7.75 -3.79
C PRO A 150 -10.11 7.53 -5.19
N PHE A 151 -9.88 6.27 -5.60
CA PHE A 151 -9.27 5.94 -6.88
C PHE A 151 -10.18 5.04 -7.71
N HIS A 152 -10.43 5.47 -8.94
CA HIS A 152 -11.07 4.67 -9.97
C HIS A 152 -10.07 4.37 -11.09
N ALA A 153 -10.11 3.13 -11.58
CA ALA A 153 -9.27 2.68 -12.70
C ALA A 153 -10.10 2.60 -13.98
N CYS A 154 -9.54 3.07 -15.09
CA CYS A 154 -10.22 3.11 -16.37
C CYS A 154 -10.57 1.70 -16.84
N PRO A 155 -11.81 1.42 -17.29
CA PRO A 155 -12.22 0.09 -17.73
C PRO A 155 -11.44 -0.44 -18.92
N LEU A 156 -10.89 0.46 -19.74
CA LEU A 156 -10.14 0.11 -20.95
C LEU A 156 -8.65 -0.09 -20.70
N CYS A 157 -8.00 0.85 -20.04
CA CYS A 157 -6.54 0.85 -19.89
C CYS A 157 -6.04 0.65 -18.47
N ARG A 158 -6.94 0.47 -17.50
CA ARG A 158 -6.64 0.24 -16.06
C ARG A 158 -5.84 1.36 -15.38
N SER A 159 -5.58 2.46 -16.08
CA SER A 159 -4.95 3.65 -15.50
C SER A 159 -5.92 4.35 -14.57
N CYS A 160 -5.42 4.85 -13.44
CA CYS A 160 -6.19 5.76 -12.60
C CYS A 160 -6.57 7.02 -13.38
N TYR A 161 -7.73 7.60 -13.07
CA TYR A 161 -8.23 8.73 -13.85
C TYR A 161 -8.90 9.82 -13.01
N GLN A 162 -8.86 11.03 -13.56
CA GLN A 162 -9.84 12.09 -13.30
C GLN A 162 -10.86 12.09 -14.43
N LYS A 163 -12.06 12.61 -14.16
CA LYS A 163 -13.16 12.64 -15.14
C LYS A 163 -13.72 14.05 -15.31
N ARG A 164 -14.12 14.40 -16.54
CA ARG A 164 -14.78 15.65 -16.89
C ARG A 164 -15.99 15.35 -17.78
N VAL A 165 -17.17 15.80 -17.37
CA VAL A 165 -18.39 15.71 -18.19
C VAL A 165 -18.22 16.65 -19.38
N LEU A 166 -18.54 16.15 -20.57
CA LEU A 166 -18.58 16.92 -21.80
C LEU A 166 -20.00 17.44 -21.95
N GLU A 167 -20.16 18.75 -21.84
CA GLU A 167 -21.42 19.41 -22.19
C GLU A 167 -21.65 19.25 -23.69
N SER A 168 -22.88 18.86 -24.04
CA SER A 168 -23.39 18.68 -25.41
C SER A 168 -23.74 20.00 -26.06
#